data_AF-A0A6C0AN76-F1
#
_entry.id   AF-A0A6C0AN76-F1
#
_cell.length_a   1.000
_cell.length_b   1.000
_cell.length_c   1.000
_cell.angle_alpha   90.00
_cell.angle_beta   90.00
_cell.angle_gamma   90.00
#
_symmetry.space_group_name_H-M   'P 1'
#
loop_
_entity.id
_entity.type
_entity.pdbx_description
1 polymer ?
#
loop_
_entity_poly.entity_id
_entity_poly.type
_entity_poly.pdbx_seq_one_letter_code
_entity_poly.pdbx_strand_id
1 'polypeptide(L)'
;MVTYNVTFKKLKFIRNLQIIVQDKHLNKMKIPRLPMEIMDEIVLYTGDSRIANVLKDKISQYVLDRIEKNILIYGNVQGGKTAEIFNYINENSSCQKVLVIQNSLLVLKQYEQRLRSKNIDYQIIDKNTQEITKNLVLVLNNKYRYNYFRKVEPRRYILMLDESDQTIRSCSIKTSKYIRKTVHITATPFNRTLYNRCIRVPENANYYGVEDLNINLNYADDNTESVEKFLKTQTGIMLINKYSYVSEMTYLAKKLTLQFPNVPVVLLTSEKIMLLNNQKRYVKQKSISKIIDSLQEHKHIIFIANRLSSRGLSYVSSDYTRHLTFQITRVRTSITSFLQSLRILGIYNCKNKLNLELVINDHEEKLFKKHVKFLNNFDIEEKMLRYF
;
A
#
# COMPACT_ATOMS: atom_id res chain seq x y z
N MET A 1 -26.25 -36.33 -0.01
CA MET A 1 -25.08 -35.73 -0.71
C MET A 1 -24.20 -34.82 0.17
N VAL A 2 -24.63 -34.37 1.36
CA VAL A 2 -23.83 -33.48 2.25
C VAL A 2 -22.79 -34.24 3.09
N THR A 3 -23.04 -35.51 3.42
CA THR A 3 -22.16 -36.34 4.26
C THR A 3 -20.85 -36.77 3.58
N TYR A 4 -20.84 -36.99 2.26
CA TYR A 4 -19.62 -37.44 1.55
C TYR A 4 -18.52 -36.37 1.46
N ASN A 5 -18.89 -35.08 1.39
CA ASN A 5 -17.94 -33.98 1.26
C ASN A 5 -17.18 -33.67 2.58
N VAL A 6 -17.83 -33.90 3.72
CA VAL A 6 -17.20 -33.75 5.05
C VAL A 6 -16.17 -34.86 5.27
N THR A 7 -16.52 -36.11 4.92
CA THR A 7 -15.63 -37.27 5.06
C THR A 7 -14.38 -37.16 4.18
N PHE A 8 -14.51 -36.62 2.97
CA PHE A 8 -13.38 -36.46 2.05
C PHE A 8 -12.39 -35.36 2.48
N LYS A 9 -12.92 -34.24 3.04
CA LYS A 9 -12.07 -33.19 3.65
C LYS A 9 -11.37 -33.70 4.92
N LYS A 10 -12.08 -34.48 5.75
CA LYS A 10 -11.56 -35.14 6.96
C LYS A 10 -10.38 -36.08 6.62
N LEU A 11 -10.51 -36.90 5.58
CA LEU A 11 -9.46 -37.79 5.10
C LEU A 11 -8.23 -37.06 4.53
N LYS A 12 -8.43 -35.93 3.85
CA LYS A 12 -7.33 -35.14 3.28
C LYS A 12 -6.51 -34.42 4.35
N PHE A 13 -7.18 -33.90 5.38
CA PHE A 13 -6.53 -33.28 6.54
C PHE A 13 -5.74 -34.32 7.36
N ILE A 14 -6.34 -35.48 7.64
CA ILE A 14 -5.70 -36.59 8.36
C ILE A 14 -4.52 -37.18 7.57
N ARG A 15 -4.65 -37.37 6.24
CA ARG A 15 -3.52 -37.83 5.39
C ARG A 15 -2.36 -36.84 5.39
N ASN A 16 -2.64 -35.55 5.35
CA ASN A 16 -1.59 -34.53 5.41
C ASN A 16 -0.87 -34.55 6.77
N LEU A 17 -1.58 -34.85 7.87
CA LEU A 17 -1.00 -35.01 9.21
C LEU A 17 -0.18 -36.31 9.35
N GLN A 18 -0.63 -37.43 8.78
CA GLN A 18 0.09 -38.71 8.86
C GLN A 18 1.42 -38.71 8.08
N ILE A 19 1.50 -38.00 6.95
CA ILE A 19 2.75 -37.82 6.19
C ILE A 19 3.82 -37.08 7.03
N ILE A 20 3.41 -36.24 7.99
CA ILE A 20 4.31 -35.40 8.80
C ILE A 20 4.93 -36.18 9.98
N VAL A 21 4.27 -37.24 10.45
CA VAL A 21 4.75 -38.04 11.60
C VAL A 21 5.90 -38.98 11.22
N GLN A 22 6.17 -39.20 9.92
CA GLN A 22 7.18 -40.16 9.45
C GLN A 22 8.56 -39.57 9.15
N ASP A 23 8.75 -38.24 9.21
CA ASP A 23 10.02 -37.60 8.81
C ASP A 23 10.91 -37.29 10.04
N LYS A 24 11.90 -38.14 10.29
CA LYS A 24 12.73 -38.19 11.53
C LYS A 24 13.86 -37.14 11.62
N HIS A 25 13.91 -36.11 10.76
CA HIS A 25 15.07 -35.20 10.68
C HIS A 25 14.76 -33.71 10.94
N LEU A 26 14.18 -33.39 12.09
CA LEU A 26 14.03 -31.99 12.56
C LEU A 26 14.50 -31.86 14.01
N ASN A 27 15.81 -31.71 14.20
CA ASN A 27 16.40 -31.34 15.50
C ASN A 27 16.93 -29.89 15.45
N LYS A 28 16.60 -29.13 16.50
CA LYS A 28 17.12 -27.80 16.91
C LYS A 28 16.61 -26.55 16.15
N MET A 29 15.30 -26.35 16.09
CA MET A 29 14.72 -25.00 16.01
C MET A 29 13.79 -24.79 17.21
N LYS A 30 13.83 -23.61 17.85
CA LYS A 30 12.81 -23.22 18.84
C LYS A 30 11.46 -23.31 18.16
N ILE A 31 10.67 -24.30 18.54
CA ILE A 31 9.36 -24.57 17.95
C ILE A 31 8.43 -23.45 18.44
N PRO A 32 7.85 -22.64 17.54
CA PRO A 32 6.86 -21.65 17.95
C PRO A 32 5.62 -22.39 18.46
N ARG A 33 5.09 -21.95 19.62
CA ARG A 33 3.82 -22.48 20.15
C ARG A 33 2.70 -22.15 19.17
N LEU A 34 1.83 -23.13 18.91
CA LEU A 34 0.60 -22.90 18.15
C LEU A 34 -0.23 -21.77 18.81
N PRO A 35 -0.76 -20.81 18.01
CA PRO A 35 -1.78 -19.89 18.47
C PRO A 35 -2.98 -20.64 19.08
N MET A 36 -3.62 -20.04 20.10
CA MET A 36 -4.70 -20.68 20.86
C MET A 36 -5.90 -21.01 19.96
N GLU A 37 -6.14 -20.18 18.95
CA GLU A 37 -7.22 -20.33 17.98
C GLU A 37 -7.06 -21.60 17.14
N ILE A 38 -5.82 -21.92 16.74
CA ILE A 38 -5.53 -23.17 16.00
C ILE A 38 -5.64 -24.39 16.92
N MET A 39 -5.26 -24.23 18.19
CA MET A 39 -5.44 -25.29 19.19
C MET A 39 -6.92 -25.61 19.38
N ASP A 40 -7.76 -24.60 19.55
CA ASP A 40 -9.20 -24.74 19.72
C ASP A 40 -9.86 -25.35 18.49
N GLU A 41 -9.44 -24.96 17.27
CA GLU A 41 -9.90 -25.60 16.03
C GLU A 41 -9.53 -27.09 15.98
N ILE A 42 -8.30 -27.46 16.37
CA ILE A 42 -7.90 -28.88 16.42
C ILE A 42 -8.76 -29.64 17.42
N VAL A 43 -9.03 -29.09 18.61
CA VAL A 43 -9.91 -29.73 19.60
C VAL A 43 -11.34 -29.86 19.06
N LEU A 44 -11.88 -28.80 18.45
CA LEU A 44 -13.21 -28.80 17.86
C LEU A 44 -13.36 -29.87 16.77
N TYR A 45 -12.33 -30.01 15.92
CA TYR A 45 -12.32 -30.96 14.81
C TYR A 45 -12.09 -32.42 15.22
N THR A 46 -11.28 -32.62 16.25
CA THR A 46 -10.87 -33.96 16.69
C THR A 46 -11.72 -34.50 17.84
N GLY A 47 -12.41 -33.62 18.57
CA GLY A 47 -13.10 -33.93 19.80
C GLY A 47 -12.17 -34.30 20.96
N ASP A 48 -10.85 -34.15 20.81
CA ASP A 48 -9.87 -34.59 21.80
C ASP A 48 -8.78 -33.54 22.03
N SER A 49 -8.81 -32.93 23.22
CA SER A 49 -7.82 -31.93 23.67
C SER A 49 -6.40 -32.50 23.76
N ARG A 50 -6.24 -33.83 23.87
CA ARG A 50 -4.94 -34.49 23.88
C ARG A 50 -4.27 -34.44 22.50
N ILE A 51 -5.03 -34.46 21.41
CA ILE A 51 -4.48 -34.35 20.05
C ILE A 51 -3.91 -32.95 19.83
N ALA A 52 -4.63 -31.90 20.25
CA ALA A 52 -4.11 -30.54 20.19
C ALA A 52 -2.85 -30.38 21.05
N ASN A 53 -2.84 -30.90 22.28
CA ASN A 53 -1.66 -30.84 23.15
C ASN A 53 -0.44 -31.60 22.60
N VAL A 54 -0.64 -32.75 21.94
CA VAL A 54 0.45 -33.49 21.28
C VAL A 54 0.96 -32.76 20.03
N LEU A 55 0.08 -32.06 19.31
CA LEU A 55 0.43 -31.30 18.11
C LEU A 55 1.03 -29.93 18.41
N LYS A 56 0.76 -29.35 19.60
CA LYS A 56 1.25 -28.05 20.06
C LYS A 56 2.75 -27.85 19.87
N ASP A 57 3.52 -28.90 20.14
CA ASP A 57 4.97 -28.90 20.05
C ASP A 57 5.49 -29.67 18.83
N LYS A 58 4.60 -30.18 17.96
CA LYS A 58 4.94 -30.97 16.76
C LYS A 58 4.58 -30.28 15.44
N ILE A 59 3.72 -29.26 15.46
CA ILE A 59 3.45 -28.42 14.30
C ILE A 59 4.60 -27.43 14.17
N SER A 60 5.60 -27.82 13.37
CA SER A 60 6.71 -26.93 13.03
C SER A 60 6.23 -25.71 12.23
N GLN A 61 7.00 -24.61 12.25
CA GLN A 61 6.79 -23.44 11.38
C GLN A 61 6.58 -23.86 9.91
N TYR A 62 7.19 -24.97 9.49
CA TYR A 62 6.99 -25.57 8.18
C TYR A 62 5.53 -25.92 7.84
N VAL A 63 4.76 -26.41 8.82
CA VAL A 63 3.35 -26.79 8.65
C VAL A 63 2.46 -25.56 8.60
N LEU A 64 2.64 -24.61 9.53
CA LEU A 64 1.95 -23.30 9.48
C LEU A 64 2.20 -22.62 8.13
N ASP A 65 3.45 -22.69 7.66
CA ASP A 65 3.82 -22.10 6.38
C ASP A 65 3.23 -22.80 5.15
N ARG A 66 2.72 -24.03 5.28
CA ARG A 66 1.97 -24.74 4.23
C ARG A 66 0.48 -24.42 4.25
N ILE A 67 -0.04 -23.98 5.40
CA ILE A 67 -1.46 -23.66 5.62
C ILE A 67 -1.73 -22.19 5.25
N GLU A 68 -0.86 -21.27 5.68
CA GLU A 68 -0.97 -19.83 5.39
C GLU A 68 -0.45 -19.48 3.99
N LYS A 69 -1.30 -19.61 2.97
CA LYS A 69 -0.92 -19.31 1.59
C LYS A 69 -1.08 -17.84 1.22
N ASN A 70 -2.11 -17.18 1.75
CA ASN A 70 -2.44 -15.78 1.51
C ASN A 70 -2.47 -15.04 2.84
N ILE A 71 -1.48 -14.20 3.07
CA ILE A 71 -1.40 -13.32 4.25
C ILE A 71 -1.80 -11.92 3.79
N LEU A 72 -2.60 -11.21 4.58
CA LEU A 72 -2.93 -9.82 4.37
C LEU A 72 -2.20 -8.95 5.40
N ILE A 73 -1.45 -7.95 4.95
CA ILE A 73 -1.05 -6.80 5.76
C ILE A 73 -2.05 -5.68 5.47
N TYR A 74 -2.92 -5.41 6.45
CA TYR A 74 -4.04 -4.50 6.30
C TYR A 74 -3.87 -3.26 7.17
N GLY A 75 -4.08 -2.08 6.58
CA GLY A 75 -4.08 -0.83 7.31
C GLY A 75 -4.42 0.35 6.43
N ASN A 76 -4.81 1.45 7.06
CA ASN A 76 -5.32 2.65 6.39
C ASN A 76 -4.37 3.22 5.33
N VAL A 77 -4.92 3.93 4.32
CA VAL A 77 -4.12 4.61 3.28
C VAL A 77 -3.13 5.55 3.95
N GLN A 78 -1.83 5.46 3.61
CA GLN A 78 -0.77 6.23 4.29
C GLN A 78 -0.67 6.03 5.83
N GLY A 79 -1.34 5.01 6.39
CA GLY A 79 -1.34 4.69 7.83
C GLY A 79 -0.15 3.83 8.29
N GLY A 80 1.02 3.92 7.64
CA GLY A 80 2.22 3.23 8.14
C GLY A 80 2.46 1.79 7.67
N LYS A 81 1.68 1.25 6.72
CA LYS A 81 1.88 -0.11 6.13
C LYS A 81 3.32 -0.45 5.74
N THR A 82 4.10 0.53 5.26
CA THR A 82 5.49 0.30 4.87
C THR A 82 6.38 -0.09 6.05
N ALA A 83 6.08 0.37 7.28
CA ALA A 83 6.79 -0.09 8.47
C ALA A 83 6.55 -1.58 8.70
N GLU A 84 5.31 -2.05 8.58
CA GLU A 84 4.96 -3.46 8.73
C GLU A 84 5.52 -4.34 7.62
N ILE A 85 5.63 -3.84 6.39
CA ILE A 85 6.38 -4.54 5.33
C ILE A 85 7.81 -4.85 5.80
N PHE A 86 8.49 -3.90 6.43
CA PHE A 86 9.86 -4.08 6.90
C PHE A 86 9.95 -5.00 8.12
N ASN A 87 9.01 -4.88 9.06
CA ASN A 87 8.93 -5.80 10.20
C ASN A 87 8.76 -7.24 9.69
N TYR A 88 7.82 -7.46 8.77
CA TYR A 88 7.62 -8.76 8.14
C TYR A 88 8.86 -9.27 7.39
N ILE A 89 9.58 -8.39 6.67
CA ILE A 89 10.83 -8.76 5.99
C ILE A 89 11.89 -9.25 7.00
N ASN A 90 12.02 -8.59 8.15
CA ASN A 90 12.99 -8.93 9.18
C ASN A 90 12.62 -10.22 9.92
N GLU A 91 11.34 -10.39 10.29
CA GLU A 91 10.82 -11.62 10.91
C GLU A 91 11.04 -12.84 10.02
N ASN A 92 10.99 -12.65 8.70
CA ASN A 92 11.18 -13.71 7.71
C ASN A 92 12.60 -13.72 7.12
N SER A 93 13.61 -13.20 7.82
CA SER A 93 14.98 -13.01 7.31
C SER A 93 15.64 -14.25 6.68
N SER A 94 15.26 -15.46 7.07
CA SER A 94 15.77 -16.72 6.48
C SER A 94 15.17 -17.11 5.13
N CYS A 95 14.10 -16.42 4.69
CA CYS A 95 13.40 -16.72 3.45
C CYS A 95 13.67 -15.67 2.37
N GLN A 96 13.89 -16.13 1.14
CA GLN A 96 13.92 -15.28 -0.05
C GLN A 96 12.57 -14.58 -0.25
N LYS A 97 12.59 -13.27 -0.51
CA LYS A 97 11.40 -12.42 -0.67
C LYS A 97 11.46 -11.66 -1.98
N VAL A 98 10.32 -11.58 -2.64
CA VAL A 98 10.15 -10.81 -3.87
C VAL A 98 9.05 -9.80 -3.62
N LEU A 99 9.43 -8.54 -3.46
CA LEU A 99 8.50 -7.43 -3.26
C LEU A 99 8.21 -6.76 -4.60
N VAL A 100 6.97 -6.96 -5.07
CA VAL A 100 6.43 -6.29 -6.25
C VAL A 100 5.84 -4.96 -5.83
N ILE A 101 6.39 -3.89 -6.38
CA ILE A 101 5.92 -2.52 -6.16
C ILE A 101 5.33 -1.94 -7.45
N GLN A 102 4.63 -0.82 -7.36
CA GLN A 102 4.08 -0.14 -8.53
C GLN A 102 5.15 0.21 -9.57
N ASN A 103 4.75 0.30 -10.84
CA ASN A 103 5.63 0.71 -11.93
C ASN A 103 5.93 2.22 -11.90
N SER A 104 6.61 2.68 -10.85
CA SER A 104 6.95 4.08 -10.61
C SER A 104 8.36 4.19 -10.06
N LEU A 105 9.21 4.94 -10.75
CA LEU A 105 10.57 5.22 -10.28
C LEU A 105 10.55 6.07 -8.99
N LEU A 106 9.54 6.91 -8.79
CA LEU A 106 9.40 7.68 -7.55
C LEU A 106 9.12 6.76 -6.35
N VAL A 107 8.24 5.77 -6.52
CA VAL A 107 7.94 4.76 -5.49
C VAL A 107 9.18 3.91 -5.20
N LEU A 108 9.88 3.45 -6.24
CA LEU A 108 11.14 2.72 -6.07
C LEU A 108 12.14 3.51 -5.24
N LYS A 109 12.35 4.80 -5.55
CA LYS A 109 13.30 5.64 -4.81
C LYS A 109 12.92 5.84 -3.35
N GLN A 110 11.62 5.91 -3.03
CA GLN A 110 11.18 5.94 -1.63
C GLN A 110 11.48 4.62 -0.90
N TYR A 111 11.28 3.47 -1.55
CA TYR A 111 11.67 2.18 -0.99
C TYR A 111 13.18 2.07 -0.78
N GLU A 112 13.98 2.45 -1.77
CA GLU A 112 15.45 2.44 -1.65
C GLU A 112 15.92 3.28 -0.46
N GLN A 113 15.38 4.50 -0.28
CA GLN A 113 15.72 5.36 0.84
C GLN A 113 15.40 4.70 2.19
N ARG A 114 14.19 4.11 2.32
CA ARG A 114 13.73 3.50 3.57
C ARG A 114 14.41 2.16 3.88
N LEU A 115 14.75 1.37 2.87
CA LEU A 115 15.49 0.11 3.05
C LEU A 115 16.92 0.39 3.52
N ARG A 116 17.59 1.38 2.90
CA ARG A 116 18.92 1.83 3.33
C ARG A 116 18.93 2.35 4.76
N SER A 117 17.95 3.18 5.14
CA SER A 117 17.86 3.69 6.52
C SER A 117 17.63 2.60 7.56
N LYS A 118 17.12 1.44 7.15
CA LYS A 118 16.92 0.26 8.01
C LYS A 118 18.01 -0.80 7.88
N ASN A 119 19.08 -0.53 7.13
CA ASN A 119 20.15 -1.50 6.81
C ASN A 119 19.61 -2.83 6.25
N ILE A 120 18.56 -2.78 5.43
CA ILE A 120 18.02 -3.95 4.75
C ILE A 120 18.65 -4.05 3.37
N ASP A 121 19.44 -5.10 3.16
CA ASP A 121 20.04 -5.42 1.87
C ASP A 121 18.97 -5.83 0.84
N TYR A 122 19.03 -5.23 -0.35
CA TYR A 122 18.07 -5.47 -1.42
C TYR A 122 18.75 -5.51 -2.80
N GLN A 123 18.08 -6.16 -3.74
CA GLN A 123 18.46 -6.16 -5.16
C GLN A 123 17.27 -5.69 -6.01
N ILE A 124 17.52 -4.89 -7.04
CA ILE A 124 16.50 -4.45 -7.99
C ILE A 124 16.65 -5.27 -9.26
N ILE A 125 15.56 -5.87 -9.74
CA ILE A 125 15.59 -6.59 -11.02
C ILE A 125 15.63 -5.61 -12.18
N ASP A 126 16.62 -5.75 -13.06
CA ASP A 126 16.77 -4.99 -14.30
C ASP A 126 17.25 -5.86 -15.48
N LYS A 127 17.52 -5.22 -16.63
CA LYS A 127 17.96 -5.92 -17.84
C LYS A 127 19.34 -6.59 -17.71
N ASN A 128 20.16 -6.14 -16.76
CA ASN A 128 21.52 -6.60 -16.54
C ASN A 128 21.60 -7.64 -15.42
N THR A 129 20.47 -7.94 -14.76
CA THR A 129 20.42 -8.90 -13.66
C THR A 129 20.62 -10.32 -14.19
N GLN A 130 21.73 -10.96 -13.81
CA GLN A 130 22.09 -12.32 -14.21
C GLN A 130 21.79 -13.37 -13.14
N GLU A 131 21.80 -12.99 -11.88
CA GLU A 131 21.51 -13.86 -10.74
C GLU A 131 20.90 -13.06 -9.57
N ILE A 132 20.25 -13.76 -8.64
CA ILE A 132 19.76 -13.17 -7.39
C ILE A 132 20.77 -13.48 -6.29
N THR A 133 21.37 -12.43 -5.74
CA THR A 133 22.39 -12.52 -4.67
C THR A 133 21.91 -11.98 -3.33
N LYS A 134 20.78 -11.25 -3.32
CA LYS A 134 20.20 -10.66 -2.11
C LYS A 134 18.89 -11.34 -1.75
N ASN A 135 18.65 -11.45 -0.44
CA ASN A 135 17.47 -12.10 0.12
C ASN A 135 16.15 -11.34 -0.15
N LEU A 136 16.22 -10.02 -0.32
CA LEU A 136 15.08 -9.19 -0.74
C LEU A 136 15.29 -8.71 -2.17
N VAL A 137 14.32 -8.99 -3.02
CA VAL A 137 14.31 -8.58 -4.43
C VAL A 137 13.14 -7.63 -4.69
N LEU A 138 13.43 -6.45 -5.24
CA LEU A 138 12.44 -5.47 -5.66
C LEU A 138 12.13 -5.64 -7.15
N VAL A 139 10.85 -5.73 -7.48
CA VAL A 139 10.36 -5.83 -8.87
C VAL A 139 9.32 -4.76 -9.12
N LEU A 140 9.57 -3.88 -10.10
CA LEU A 140 8.55 -2.97 -10.60
C LEU A 140 7.48 -3.76 -11.37
N ASN A 141 6.21 -3.46 -11.13
CA ASN A 141 5.08 -4.16 -11.74
C ASN A 141 4.90 -3.81 -13.23
N ASN A 142 5.76 -4.35 -14.08
CA ASN A 142 5.64 -4.26 -15.54
C ASN A 142 6.19 -5.54 -16.21
N LYS A 143 5.68 -5.79 -17.43
CA LYS A 143 6.00 -7.00 -18.22
C LYS A 143 7.51 -7.21 -18.41
N TYR A 144 8.27 -6.16 -18.68
CA TYR A 144 9.71 -6.26 -18.93
C TYR A 144 10.48 -6.73 -17.70
N ARG A 145 10.20 -6.15 -16.53
CA ARG A 145 10.85 -6.51 -15.27
C ARG A 145 10.49 -7.94 -14.84
N TYR A 146 9.26 -8.37 -15.09
CA TYR A 146 8.87 -9.77 -14.90
C TYR A 146 9.62 -10.72 -15.84
N ASN A 147 9.81 -10.35 -17.11
CA ASN A 147 10.60 -11.16 -18.04
C ASN A 147 12.05 -11.31 -17.59
N TYR A 148 12.66 -10.24 -17.05
CA TYR A 148 14.01 -10.34 -16.48
C TYR A 148 14.03 -11.20 -15.22
N PHE A 149 13.08 -11.01 -14.30
CA PHE A 149 12.96 -11.80 -13.08
C PHE A 149 12.80 -13.30 -13.37
N ARG A 150 11.97 -13.68 -14.36
CA ARG A 150 11.74 -15.09 -14.72
C ARG A 150 13.01 -15.84 -15.14
N LYS A 151 14.02 -15.14 -15.66
CA LYS A 151 15.30 -15.76 -16.04
C LYS A 151 16.15 -16.16 -14.82
N VAL A 152 15.93 -15.48 -13.70
CA VAL A 152 16.71 -15.60 -12.46
C VAL A 152 15.85 -15.99 -11.27
N GLU A 153 14.62 -16.46 -11.52
CA GLU A 153 13.60 -16.68 -10.51
C GLU A 153 14.07 -17.74 -9.49
N PRO A 154 14.02 -17.44 -8.17
CA PRO A 154 14.49 -18.37 -7.17
C PRO A 154 13.50 -19.53 -7.02
N ARG A 155 13.99 -20.72 -6.70
CA ARG A 155 13.18 -21.95 -6.61
C ARG A 155 12.13 -21.94 -5.50
N ARG A 156 12.25 -21.05 -4.52
CA ARG A 156 11.30 -20.92 -3.41
C ARG A 156 11.37 -19.52 -2.82
N TYR A 157 10.26 -18.79 -2.80
CA TYR A 157 10.21 -17.44 -2.22
C TYR A 157 8.82 -17.05 -1.69
N ILE A 158 8.80 -15.99 -0.88
CA ILE A 158 7.59 -15.29 -0.47
C ILE A 158 7.34 -14.16 -1.48
N LEU A 159 6.19 -14.18 -2.14
CA LEU A 159 5.76 -13.08 -3.00
C LEU A 159 5.06 -12.03 -2.15
N MET A 160 5.56 -10.81 -2.14
CA MET A 160 4.95 -9.67 -1.46
C MET A 160 4.40 -8.71 -2.51
N LEU A 161 3.13 -8.35 -2.42
CA LEU A 161 2.43 -7.47 -3.37
C LEU A 161 2.04 -6.17 -2.66
N ASP A 162 2.80 -5.10 -2.89
CA ASP A 162 2.42 -3.76 -2.43
C ASP A 162 1.26 -3.23 -3.28
N GLU A 163 0.33 -2.51 -2.66
CA GLU A 163 -0.95 -2.08 -3.26
C GLU A 163 -1.63 -3.24 -4.03
N SER A 164 -1.75 -4.39 -3.35
CA SER A 164 -2.13 -5.68 -3.95
C SER A 164 -3.46 -5.64 -4.70
N ASP A 165 -4.42 -4.83 -4.27
CA ASP A 165 -5.71 -4.58 -4.93
C ASP A 165 -5.56 -4.21 -6.41
N GLN A 166 -4.42 -3.63 -6.78
CA GLN A 166 -4.10 -3.23 -8.15
C GLN A 166 -3.00 -4.09 -8.74
N THR A 167 -1.93 -4.33 -7.99
CA THR A 167 -0.74 -4.96 -8.54
C THR A 167 -0.99 -6.42 -8.90
N ILE A 168 -1.87 -7.10 -8.18
CA ILE A 168 -2.18 -8.51 -8.43
C ILE A 168 -2.72 -8.75 -9.83
N ARG A 169 -3.48 -7.82 -10.45
CA ARG A 169 -4.08 -8.07 -11.76
C ARG A 169 -3.03 -8.21 -12.85
N SER A 170 -2.05 -7.30 -12.86
CA SER A 170 -0.96 -7.25 -13.85
C SER A 170 0.29 -8.03 -13.45
N CYS A 171 0.37 -8.55 -12.22
CA CYS A 171 1.48 -9.36 -11.75
C CYS A 171 1.51 -10.71 -12.47
N SER A 172 2.39 -10.87 -13.46
CA SER A 172 2.49 -12.10 -14.25
C SER A 172 3.21 -13.24 -13.53
N ILE A 173 3.87 -12.96 -12.40
CA ILE A 173 4.59 -13.96 -11.60
C ILE A 173 3.70 -14.55 -10.50
N LYS A 174 2.50 -14.01 -10.24
CA LYS A 174 1.60 -14.45 -9.15
C LYS A 174 1.16 -15.92 -9.20
N THR A 175 1.32 -16.59 -10.34
CA THR A 175 0.98 -18.00 -10.55
C THR A 175 2.21 -18.90 -10.60
N SER A 176 3.40 -18.38 -10.27
CA SER A 176 4.62 -19.17 -10.25
C SER A 176 4.54 -20.31 -9.23
N LYS A 177 4.96 -21.51 -9.65
CA LYS A 177 5.04 -22.70 -8.80
C LYS A 177 6.06 -22.57 -7.65
N TYR A 178 6.98 -21.60 -7.75
CA TYR A 178 8.03 -21.35 -6.76
C TYR A 178 7.55 -20.45 -5.61
N ILE A 179 6.34 -19.90 -5.70
CA ILE A 179 5.75 -19.11 -4.63
C ILE A 179 5.31 -20.04 -3.51
N ARG A 180 5.92 -19.85 -2.33
CA ARG A 180 5.53 -20.55 -1.11
C ARG A 180 4.31 -19.91 -0.45
N LYS A 181 4.32 -18.58 -0.37
CA LYS A 181 3.28 -17.73 0.25
C LYS A 181 3.14 -16.44 -0.53
N THR A 182 1.93 -15.89 -0.54
CA THR A 182 1.64 -14.54 -1.04
C THR A 182 1.25 -13.64 0.12
N VAL A 183 1.98 -12.55 0.29
CA VAL A 183 1.66 -11.48 1.22
C VAL A 183 1.06 -10.34 0.42
N HIS A 184 -0.20 -10.04 0.69
CA HIS A 184 -0.93 -8.94 0.09
C HIS A 184 -0.83 -7.75 1.02
N ILE A 185 -0.34 -6.62 0.53
CA ILE A 185 -0.29 -5.38 1.30
C ILE A 185 -1.25 -4.39 0.65
N THR A 186 -2.29 -3.96 1.37
CA THR A 186 -3.28 -3.03 0.81
C THR A 186 -4.12 -2.37 1.91
N ALA A 187 -4.61 -1.15 1.63
CA ALA A 187 -5.67 -0.51 2.41
C ALA A 187 -7.08 -0.96 2.01
N THR A 188 -7.23 -1.57 0.84
CA THR A 188 -8.54 -1.82 0.24
C THR A 188 -8.63 -3.26 -0.26
N PRO A 189 -8.76 -4.24 0.66
CA PRO A 189 -8.87 -5.67 0.31
C PRO A 189 -10.24 -6.03 -0.28
N PHE A 190 -10.81 -5.18 -1.14
CA PHE A 190 -12.13 -5.34 -1.74
C PHE A 190 -12.14 -6.30 -2.94
N ASN A 191 -10.99 -6.86 -3.29
CA ASN A 191 -10.89 -7.87 -4.34
C ASN A 191 -11.54 -9.20 -3.89
N ARG A 192 -11.58 -10.19 -4.78
CA ARG A 192 -12.16 -11.52 -4.50
C ARG A 192 -11.25 -12.44 -3.68
N THR A 193 -10.08 -11.97 -3.25
CA THR A 193 -9.12 -12.81 -2.51
C THR A 193 -9.60 -12.99 -1.08
N LEU A 194 -9.55 -14.23 -0.59
CA LEU A 194 -9.69 -14.55 0.83
C LEU A 194 -8.30 -14.83 1.42
N TYR A 195 -8.14 -14.48 2.69
CA TYR A 195 -6.86 -14.49 3.39
C TYR A 195 -6.86 -15.51 4.52
N ASN A 196 -5.76 -16.22 4.69
CA ASN A 196 -5.56 -17.16 5.79
C ASN A 196 -5.24 -16.44 7.10
N ARG A 197 -4.57 -15.29 7.01
CA ARG A 197 -4.15 -14.49 8.16
C ARG A 197 -4.17 -13.00 7.82
N CYS A 198 -4.57 -12.19 8.79
CA CYS A 198 -4.50 -10.74 8.71
C CYS A 198 -3.50 -10.22 9.75
N ILE A 199 -2.52 -9.44 9.30
CA ILE A 199 -1.62 -8.64 10.12
C ILE A 199 -2.15 -7.21 10.02
N ARG A 200 -2.83 -6.75 11.07
CA ARG A 200 -3.36 -5.39 11.14
C ARG A 200 -2.23 -4.43 11.51
N VAL A 201 -2.06 -3.37 10.72
CA VAL A 201 -1.16 -2.27 11.07
C VAL A 201 -1.72 -1.58 12.31
N PRO A 202 -0.89 -1.29 13.33
CA PRO A 202 -1.35 -0.61 14.53
C PRO A 202 -2.03 0.72 14.21
N GLU A 203 -3.12 1.01 14.91
CA GLU A 203 -3.77 2.30 14.84
C GLU A 203 -2.83 3.41 15.33
N ASN A 204 -2.88 4.55 14.65
CA ASN A 204 -2.10 5.72 15.03
C ASN A 204 -3.08 6.84 15.40
N ALA A 205 -3.00 7.34 16.62
CA ALA A 205 -3.88 8.39 17.13
C ALA A 205 -3.80 9.71 16.31
N ASN A 206 -2.70 9.91 15.59
CA ASN A 206 -2.48 11.08 14.73
C ASN A 206 -2.81 10.80 13.26
N TYR A 207 -3.50 9.69 12.96
CA TYR A 207 -3.99 9.38 11.62
C TYR A 207 -5.24 10.20 11.30
N TYR A 208 -5.28 10.80 10.11
CA TYR A 208 -6.43 11.50 9.56
C TYR A 208 -7.04 10.68 8.43
N GLY A 209 -8.26 10.20 8.67
CA GLY A 209 -9.08 9.42 7.75
C GLY A 209 -9.98 10.29 6.87
N VAL A 210 -10.90 9.66 6.14
CA VAL A 210 -11.87 10.38 5.27
C VAL A 210 -12.88 11.15 6.13
N GLU A 211 -13.20 10.58 7.28
CA GLU A 211 -14.06 11.09 8.34
C GLU A 211 -13.53 12.37 8.99
N ASP A 212 -12.22 12.62 8.94
CA ASP A 212 -11.58 13.81 9.51
C ASP A 212 -11.49 14.99 8.52
N LEU A 213 -11.90 14.78 7.27
CA LEU A 213 -11.77 15.79 6.21
C LEU A 213 -12.95 16.75 6.22
N ASN A 214 -12.66 18.04 6.08
CA ASN A 214 -13.66 19.04 5.75
C ASN A 214 -13.93 19.01 4.25
N ILE A 215 -15.13 18.55 3.90
CA ILE A 215 -15.56 18.38 2.51
C ILE A 215 -16.15 19.69 2.01
N ASN A 216 -15.55 20.25 0.96
CA ASN A 216 -16.12 21.39 0.23
C ASN A 216 -16.56 20.91 -1.15
N LEU A 217 -17.74 21.38 -1.56
CA LEU A 217 -18.22 21.18 -2.91
C LEU A 217 -17.80 22.38 -3.75
N ASN A 218 -17.19 22.11 -4.90
CA ASN A 218 -16.83 23.13 -5.86
C ASN A 218 -17.83 23.12 -7.01
N TYR A 219 -18.37 24.30 -7.29
CA TYR A 219 -19.34 24.56 -8.35
C TYR A 219 -18.66 25.09 -9.64
N ALA A 220 -17.43 25.61 -9.53
CA ALA A 220 -16.70 26.21 -10.63
C ALA A 220 -15.50 25.34 -11.06
N ASP A 221 -15.35 25.08 -12.35
CA ASP A 221 -14.30 24.18 -12.84
C ASP A 221 -12.86 24.73 -12.70
N ASP A 222 -12.71 26.02 -12.42
CA ASP A 222 -11.41 26.71 -12.46
C ASP A 222 -10.60 26.66 -11.16
N ASN A 223 -11.20 26.19 -10.06
CA ASN A 223 -10.60 26.05 -8.73
C ASN A 223 -10.15 27.36 -8.06
N THR A 224 -10.48 28.52 -8.62
CA THR A 224 -9.98 29.81 -8.16
C THR A 224 -10.33 30.07 -6.69
N GLU A 225 -11.60 29.91 -6.34
CA GLU A 225 -12.11 30.11 -4.98
C GLU A 225 -11.43 29.18 -3.96
N SER A 226 -11.21 27.92 -4.35
CA SER A 226 -10.51 26.94 -3.49
C SER A 226 -9.05 27.34 -3.25
N VAL A 227 -8.38 27.90 -4.25
CA VAL A 227 -7.02 28.43 -4.11
C VAL A 227 -7.01 29.68 -3.24
N GLU A 228 -7.94 30.61 -3.42
CA GLU A 228 -8.06 31.79 -2.56
C GLU A 228 -8.28 31.42 -1.09
N LYS A 229 -9.15 30.45 -0.82
CA LYS A 229 -9.37 29.91 0.53
C LYS A 229 -8.08 29.32 1.11
N PHE A 230 -7.35 28.53 0.32
CA PHE A 230 -6.06 27.96 0.72
C PHE A 230 -5.02 29.03 1.05
N LEU A 231 -4.93 30.10 0.27
CA LEU A 231 -3.96 31.18 0.48
C LEU A 231 -4.25 32.04 1.73
N LYS A 232 -5.48 31.99 2.28
CA LYS A 232 -5.81 32.61 3.58
C LYS A 232 -5.19 31.88 4.77
N THR A 233 -4.72 30.65 4.60
CA THR A 233 -3.99 29.92 5.64
C THR A 233 -2.58 30.47 5.83
N GLN A 234 -1.98 30.27 7.02
CA GLN A 234 -0.63 30.78 7.30
C GLN A 234 0.45 30.13 6.40
N THR A 235 0.32 28.83 6.15
CA THR A 235 1.21 28.02 5.30
C THR A 235 0.47 26.75 4.88
N GLY A 236 0.86 26.16 3.76
CA GLY A 236 0.32 24.86 3.40
C GLY A 236 0.80 24.33 2.05
N ILE A 237 0.34 23.12 1.75
CA ILE A 237 0.52 22.48 0.44
C ILE A 237 -0.85 22.07 -0.09
N MET A 238 -1.15 22.45 -1.32
CA MET A 238 -2.33 22.00 -2.05
C MET A 238 -1.94 20.95 -3.09
N LEU A 239 -2.74 19.90 -3.22
CA LEU A 239 -2.66 18.95 -4.33
C LEU A 239 -3.92 19.04 -5.22
N ILE A 240 -3.72 19.24 -6.51
CA ILE A 240 -4.79 19.16 -7.52
C ILE A 240 -4.56 17.93 -8.38
N ASN A 241 -5.42 16.92 -8.23
CA ASN A 241 -5.33 15.65 -8.94
C ASN A 241 -6.63 15.19 -9.62
N LYS A 242 -7.46 16.15 -10.03
CA LYS A 242 -8.73 15.91 -10.75
C LYS A 242 -8.59 15.70 -12.27
N TYR A 243 -7.54 16.25 -12.89
CA TYR A 243 -7.39 16.28 -14.35
C TYR A 243 -6.88 14.98 -14.96
N SER A 244 -7.34 14.68 -16.17
CA SER A 244 -6.99 13.46 -16.90
C SER A 244 -5.89 13.68 -17.94
N TYR A 245 -5.69 14.93 -18.38
CA TYR A 245 -4.75 15.27 -19.45
C TYR A 245 -3.70 16.29 -18.98
N VAL A 246 -2.48 16.15 -19.50
CA VAL A 246 -1.37 17.08 -19.21
C VAL A 246 -1.65 18.49 -19.72
N SER A 247 -2.39 18.61 -20.83
CA SER A 247 -2.83 19.90 -21.38
C SER A 247 -3.70 20.67 -20.39
N GLU A 248 -4.67 20.02 -19.75
CA GLU A 248 -5.52 20.62 -18.72
C GLU A 248 -4.70 21.07 -17.50
N MET A 249 -3.79 20.22 -17.03
CA MET A 249 -2.88 20.54 -15.93
C MET A 249 -2.04 21.77 -16.25
N THR A 250 -1.49 21.84 -17.46
CA THR A 250 -0.64 22.95 -17.93
C THR A 250 -1.44 24.24 -18.08
N TYR A 251 -2.66 24.16 -18.63
CA TYR A 251 -3.57 25.30 -18.75
C TYR A 251 -3.91 25.88 -17.38
N LEU A 252 -4.30 25.02 -16.43
CA LEU A 252 -4.57 25.48 -15.06
C LEU A 252 -3.33 26.09 -14.42
N ALA A 253 -2.16 25.46 -14.56
CA ALA A 253 -0.93 25.99 -13.96
C ALA A 253 -0.59 27.40 -14.46
N LYS A 254 -0.79 27.65 -15.76
CA LYS A 254 -0.65 28.99 -16.36
C LYS A 254 -1.68 29.98 -15.80
N LYS A 255 -2.95 29.58 -15.69
CA LYS A 255 -3.98 30.44 -15.09
C LYS A 255 -3.65 30.78 -13.64
N LEU A 256 -3.28 29.79 -12.83
CA LEU A 256 -2.95 29.99 -11.41
C LEU A 256 -1.70 30.85 -11.22
N THR A 257 -0.63 30.67 -12.00
CA THR A 257 0.58 31.50 -11.85
C THR A 257 0.38 32.94 -12.31
N LEU A 258 -0.60 33.22 -13.17
CA LEU A 258 -0.97 34.59 -13.54
C LEU A 258 -1.74 35.27 -12.42
N GLN A 259 -2.68 34.56 -11.80
CA GLN A 259 -3.52 35.08 -10.73
C GLN A 259 -2.80 35.16 -9.38
N PHE A 260 -1.90 34.21 -9.12
CA PHE A 260 -1.15 34.08 -7.87
C PHE A 260 0.37 34.01 -8.16
N PRO A 261 1.00 35.12 -8.59
CA PRO A 261 2.37 35.13 -9.12
C PRO A 261 3.45 34.68 -8.12
N ASN A 262 3.19 34.82 -6.82
CA ASN A 262 4.13 34.49 -5.75
C ASN A 262 4.02 33.04 -5.25
N VAL A 263 3.10 32.24 -5.81
CA VAL A 263 2.85 30.86 -5.38
C VAL A 263 3.49 29.90 -6.39
N PRO A 264 4.49 29.09 -6.00
CA PRO A 264 5.05 28.08 -6.88
C PRO A 264 4.01 27.00 -7.22
N VAL A 265 3.80 26.79 -8.52
CA VAL A 265 2.96 25.73 -9.05
C VAL A 265 3.84 24.64 -9.67
N VAL A 266 3.87 23.47 -9.04
CA VAL A 266 4.68 22.33 -9.47
C VAL A 266 3.82 21.31 -10.22
N LEU A 267 4.06 21.17 -11.51
CA LEU A 267 3.50 20.17 -12.39
C LEU A 267 4.29 18.86 -12.31
N LEU A 268 3.63 17.79 -11.90
CA LEU A 268 4.19 16.44 -11.87
C LEU A 268 3.64 15.63 -13.03
N THR A 269 4.33 15.72 -14.17
CA THR A 269 4.09 14.94 -15.38
C THR A 269 5.28 14.00 -15.64
N SER A 270 5.46 13.48 -16.86
CA SER A 270 6.71 12.80 -17.24
C SER A 270 7.94 13.67 -16.94
N GLU A 271 7.79 14.98 -17.10
CA GLU A 271 8.72 16.00 -16.64
C GLU A 271 8.18 16.71 -15.40
N LYS A 272 9.09 17.10 -14.51
CA LYS A 272 8.76 17.90 -13.33
C LYS A 272 9.05 19.36 -13.65
N ILE A 273 8.00 20.16 -13.71
CA ILE A 273 8.06 21.55 -14.12
C ILE A 273 7.52 22.39 -12.98
N MET A 274 8.23 23.46 -12.62
CA MET A 274 7.76 24.49 -11.72
C MET A 274 7.45 25.74 -12.52
N LEU A 275 6.31 26.35 -12.25
CA LEU A 275 5.92 27.67 -12.72
C LEU A 275 5.87 28.61 -11.51
N LEU A 276 6.58 29.73 -11.60
CA LEU A 276 6.55 30.81 -10.61
C LEU A 276 6.62 32.13 -11.37
N ASN A 277 5.70 33.06 -11.10
CA ASN A 277 5.58 34.31 -11.85
C ASN A 277 5.58 34.10 -13.38
N ASN A 278 4.85 33.08 -13.85
CA ASN A 278 4.79 32.65 -15.25
C ASN A 278 6.15 32.21 -15.87
N GLN A 279 7.20 32.09 -15.07
CA GLN A 279 8.50 31.55 -15.50
C GLN A 279 8.54 30.04 -15.31
N LYS A 280 8.88 29.32 -16.38
CA LYS A 280 9.04 27.87 -16.37
C LYS A 280 10.45 27.49 -15.92
N ARG A 281 10.56 26.58 -14.93
CA ARG A 281 11.83 25.97 -14.51
C ARG A 281 11.70 24.46 -14.39
N TYR A 282 12.73 23.74 -14.81
CA TYR A 282 12.80 22.28 -14.65
C TYR A 282 13.26 21.91 -13.25
N VAL A 283 12.53 21.02 -12.59
CA VAL A 283 12.80 20.59 -11.22
C VAL A 283 13.79 19.42 -11.26
N LYS A 284 15.00 19.64 -10.74
CA LYS A 284 16.09 18.63 -10.76
C LYS A 284 15.91 17.55 -9.68
N GLN A 285 15.18 17.86 -8.61
CA GLN A 285 15.03 17.01 -7.45
C GLN A 285 14.27 15.72 -7.79
N LYS A 286 14.77 14.59 -7.29
CA LYS A 286 14.26 13.26 -7.63
C LYS A 286 13.07 12.83 -6.76
N SER A 287 12.96 13.28 -5.52
CA SER A 287 11.83 12.98 -4.60
C SER A 287 10.94 14.20 -4.34
N ILE A 288 9.68 13.97 -3.96
CA ILE A 288 8.73 15.04 -3.61
C ILE A 288 9.19 15.82 -2.39
N SER A 289 9.68 15.15 -1.35
CA SER A 289 10.18 15.81 -0.14
C SER A 289 11.28 16.82 -0.45
N LYS A 290 12.22 16.47 -1.32
CA LYS A 290 13.30 17.39 -1.73
C LYS A 290 12.82 18.57 -2.57
N ILE A 291 11.71 18.41 -3.30
CA ILE A 291 11.07 19.54 -4.00
C ILE A 291 10.46 20.49 -2.98
N ILE A 292 9.75 19.97 -1.99
CA ILE A 292 9.13 20.75 -0.91
C ILE A 292 10.21 21.49 -0.10
N ASP A 293 11.27 20.79 0.30
CA ASP A 293 12.40 21.39 1.04
C ASP A 293 13.04 22.54 0.26
N SER A 294 13.13 22.44 -1.07
CA SER A 294 13.71 23.48 -1.93
C SER A 294 12.81 24.70 -2.15
N LEU A 295 11.60 24.70 -1.58
CA LEU A 295 10.60 25.77 -1.68
C LEU A 295 10.15 26.23 -0.29
N GLN A 296 11.02 26.07 0.71
CA GLN A 296 10.76 26.40 2.11
C GLN A 296 10.51 27.90 2.36
N GLU A 297 11.07 28.75 1.51
CA GLU A 297 10.87 30.21 1.51
C GLU A 297 9.44 30.62 1.11
N HIS A 298 8.72 29.76 0.40
CA HIS A 298 7.35 30.01 -0.01
C HIS A 298 6.36 29.48 1.02
N LYS A 299 5.45 30.32 1.52
CA LYS A 299 4.37 29.93 2.46
C LYS A 299 3.43 28.89 1.88
N HIS A 300 3.14 28.94 0.60
CA HIS A 300 2.20 28.04 -0.08
C HIS A 300 2.86 27.38 -1.27
N ILE A 301 2.55 26.11 -1.51
CA ILE A 301 2.96 25.38 -2.71
C ILE A 301 1.74 24.68 -3.29
N ILE A 302 1.56 24.77 -4.60
CA ILE A 302 0.50 24.04 -5.31
C ILE A 302 1.15 22.95 -6.16
N PHE A 303 0.78 21.70 -5.93
CA PHE A 303 1.11 20.59 -6.82
C PHE A 303 -0.07 20.30 -7.74
N ILE A 304 0.18 20.17 -9.04
CA ILE A 304 -0.80 19.66 -10.00
C ILE A 304 -0.25 18.37 -10.57
N ALA A 305 -1.00 17.29 -10.42
CA ALA A 305 -0.50 15.97 -10.73
C ALA A 305 -1.64 15.01 -11.06
N ASN A 306 -1.49 14.22 -12.12
CA ASN A 306 -2.48 13.21 -12.50
C ASN A 306 -2.00 11.79 -12.10
N ARG A 307 -1.47 11.02 -13.06
CA ARG A 307 -1.16 9.60 -12.84
C ARG A 307 -0.03 9.41 -11.82
N LEU A 308 0.90 10.35 -11.73
CA LEU A 308 2.03 10.25 -10.80
C LEU A 308 1.65 10.52 -9.33
N SER A 309 0.66 11.37 -9.06
CA SER A 309 0.12 11.58 -7.70
C SER A 309 -0.93 10.56 -7.31
N SER A 310 -1.45 9.82 -8.29
CA SER A 310 -2.53 8.88 -8.03
C SER A 310 -2.13 7.88 -6.95
N ARG A 311 -0.85 7.45 -6.88
CA ARG A 311 -0.43 6.34 -6.02
C ARG A 311 0.99 6.43 -5.43
N GLY A 312 1.13 5.96 -4.18
CA GLY A 312 2.43 5.69 -3.54
C GLY A 312 3.34 6.90 -3.28
N LEU A 313 2.82 8.14 -3.37
CA LEU A 313 3.58 9.36 -3.06
C LEU A 313 3.07 10.01 -1.79
N SER A 314 4.01 10.49 -0.97
CA SER A 314 3.72 11.36 0.17
C SER A 314 4.19 12.78 -0.16
N TYR A 315 3.32 13.74 0.09
CA TYR A 315 3.55 15.18 -0.12
C TYR A 315 3.89 15.81 1.23
N VAL A 316 5.06 15.44 1.74
CA VAL A 316 5.59 15.90 3.03
C VAL A 316 7.04 16.34 2.85
N SER A 317 7.47 17.35 3.59
CA SER A 317 8.87 17.75 3.69
C SER A 317 9.72 16.62 4.29
N SER A 318 11.05 16.69 4.13
CA SER A 318 11.93 15.62 4.61
C SER A 318 11.93 15.45 6.13
N ASP A 319 11.59 16.50 6.87
CA ASP A 319 11.43 16.53 8.33
C ASP A 319 9.98 16.29 8.78
N TYR A 320 9.05 16.04 7.83
CA TYR A 320 7.63 15.78 8.08
C TYR A 320 6.86 16.93 8.75
N THR A 321 7.41 18.15 8.78
CA THR A 321 6.75 19.31 9.41
C THR A 321 5.76 20.02 8.48
N ARG A 322 5.98 19.93 7.17
CA ARG A 322 5.10 20.52 6.15
C ARG A 322 4.43 19.43 5.33
N HIS A 323 3.12 19.50 5.18
CA HIS A 323 2.31 18.47 4.54
C HIS A 323 1.13 19.06 3.76
N LEU A 324 0.33 18.20 3.12
CA LEU A 324 -0.92 18.60 2.47
C LEU A 324 -1.93 19.10 3.49
N THR A 325 -2.53 20.23 3.19
CA THR A 325 -3.68 20.79 3.92
C THR A 325 -4.91 20.90 3.04
N PHE A 326 -4.72 20.94 1.71
CA PHE A 326 -5.79 21.01 0.72
C PHE A 326 -5.59 19.96 -0.37
N GLN A 327 -6.68 19.34 -0.80
CA GLN A 327 -6.68 18.49 -1.98
C GLN A 327 -7.93 18.72 -2.81
N ILE A 328 -7.74 18.96 -4.11
CA ILE A 328 -8.81 19.02 -5.11
C ILE A 328 -8.74 17.77 -5.97
N THR A 329 -9.77 16.94 -5.92
CA THR A 329 -9.78 15.63 -6.61
C THR A 329 -11.11 15.34 -7.27
N ARG A 330 -11.08 14.36 -8.18
CA ARG A 330 -12.27 13.72 -8.72
C ARG A 330 -12.66 12.49 -7.90
N VAL A 331 -13.95 12.28 -7.66
CA VAL A 331 -14.48 11.04 -7.06
C VAL A 331 -14.52 9.95 -8.13
N ARG A 332 -13.62 8.97 -8.02
CA ARG A 332 -13.55 7.86 -8.98
C ARG A 332 -14.66 6.84 -8.71
N THR A 333 -15.18 6.20 -9.75
CA THR A 333 -16.22 5.16 -9.64
C THR A 333 -15.81 3.98 -8.77
N SER A 334 -14.55 3.55 -8.86
CA SER A 334 -13.97 2.54 -7.97
C SER A 334 -13.56 3.17 -6.64
N ILE A 335 -14.11 2.67 -5.55
CA ILE A 335 -13.77 3.11 -4.19
C ILE A 335 -12.28 2.96 -3.88
N THR A 336 -11.67 1.84 -4.28
CA THR A 336 -10.23 1.61 -4.19
C THR A 336 -9.46 2.71 -4.89
N SER A 337 -9.84 3.03 -6.13
CA SER A 337 -9.15 4.06 -6.89
C SER A 337 -9.35 5.46 -6.31
N PHE A 338 -10.53 5.72 -5.74
CA PHE A 338 -10.85 6.96 -5.04
C PHE A 338 -10.00 7.13 -3.78
N LEU A 339 -10.07 6.19 -2.83
CA LEU A 339 -9.27 6.21 -1.60
C LEU A 339 -7.78 6.35 -1.86
N GLN A 340 -7.28 5.57 -2.81
CA GLN A 340 -5.88 5.62 -3.19
C GLN A 340 -5.50 6.95 -3.81
N SER A 341 -6.43 7.72 -4.36
CA SER A 341 -6.09 9.05 -4.85
C SER A 341 -6.05 10.13 -3.78
N LEU A 342 -6.60 9.87 -2.60
CA LEU A 342 -6.58 10.79 -1.48
C LEU A 342 -5.19 10.72 -0.85
N ARG A 343 -4.40 11.77 -1.11
CA ARG A 343 -3.04 11.93 -0.60
C ARG A 343 -3.00 12.77 0.67
N ILE A 344 -4.08 13.51 0.92
CA ILE A 344 -4.33 14.29 2.13
C ILE A 344 -4.59 13.41 3.37
N LEU A 345 -4.89 12.12 3.18
CA LEU A 345 -4.97 11.15 4.28
C LEU A 345 -3.57 10.78 4.77
N GLY A 346 -3.44 10.48 6.07
CA GLY A 346 -2.17 10.01 6.61
C GLY A 346 -1.94 10.37 8.06
N ILE A 347 -0.73 10.06 8.54
CA ILE A 347 -0.28 10.37 9.90
C ILE A 347 0.44 11.72 9.87
N TYR A 348 -0.04 12.68 10.65
CA TYR A 348 0.56 14.02 10.75
C TYR A 348 0.96 14.35 12.18
N ASN A 349 2.22 14.67 12.41
CA ASN A 349 2.73 14.95 13.75
C ASN A 349 2.54 16.43 14.10
N CYS A 350 1.29 16.82 14.39
CA CYS A 350 0.91 18.20 14.69
C CYS A 350 0.36 18.32 16.10
N LYS A 351 0.77 19.36 16.83
CA LYS A 351 0.30 19.63 18.19
C LYS A 351 -1.20 19.95 18.25
N ASN A 352 -1.73 20.56 17.19
CA ASN A 352 -3.13 20.96 17.07
C ASN A 352 -3.84 20.10 16.02
N LYS A 353 -5.14 19.90 16.19
CA LYS A 353 -5.98 19.24 15.18
C LYS A 353 -5.90 20.01 13.87
N LEU A 354 -5.57 19.31 12.79
CA LEU A 354 -5.45 19.90 11.47
C LEU A 354 -6.82 20.10 10.85
N ASN A 355 -6.98 21.25 10.18
CA ASN A 355 -8.08 21.48 9.27
C ASN A 355 -7.66 21.04 7.87
N LEU A 356 -8.02 19.81 7.50
CA LEU A 356 -7.71 19.21 6.19
C LEU A 356 -8.91 19.36 5.26
N GLU A 357 -8.70 20.04 4.13
CA GLU A 357 -9.78 20.34 3.19
C GLU A 357 -9.73 19.46 1.94
N LEU A 358 -10.83 18.74 1.69
CA LEU A 358 -11.03 18.00 0.45
C LEU A 358 -12.09 18.70 -0.39
N VAL A 359 -11.71 19.07 -1.60
CA VAL A 359 -12.59 19.69 -2.58
C VAL A 359 -12.93 18.66 -3.65
N ILE A 360 -14.23 18.45 -3.86
CA ILE A 360 -14.78 17.61 -4.93
C ILE A 360 -15.81 18.41 -5.72
N ASN A 361 -16.09 17.99 -6.95
CA ASN A 361 -17.16 18.61 -7.71
C ASN A 361 -18.53 18.25 -7.10
N ASP A 362 -19.47 19.20 -7.12
CA ASP A 362 -20.82 19.07 -6.56
C ASP A 362 -21.61 17.85 -7.08
N HIS A 363 -21.59 17.61 -8.39
CA HIS A 363 -22.26 16.47 -9.03
C HIS A 363 -21.67 15.11 -8.62
N GLU A 364 -20.50 15.09 -7.98
CA GLU A 364 -19.86 13.87 -7.47
C GLU A 364 -20.21 13.57 -6.00
N GLU A 365 -20.93 14.47 -5.31
CA GLU A 365 -21.27 14.33 -3.89
C GLU A 365 -22.01 13.02 -3.59
N LYS A 366 -22.98 12.65 -4.43
CA LYS A 366 -23.75 11.41 -4.25
C LYS A 366 -22.84 10.17 -4.31
N LEU A 367 -21.87 10.16 -5.23
CA LEU A 367 -20.92 9.07 -5.36
C LEU A 367 -19.94 9.06 -4.17
N PHE A 368 -19.50 10.23 -3.71
CA PHE A 368 -18.67 10.37 -2.52
C PHE A 368 -19.37 9.78 -1.28
N LYS A 369 -20.62 10.19 -1.01
CA LYS A 369 -21.43 9.65 0.11
C LYS A 369 -21.59 8.13 0.03
N LYS A 370 -21.76 7.57 -1.17
CA LYS A 370 -21.81 6.11 -1.37
C LYS A 370 -20.50 5.44 -0.98
N HIS A 371 -19.35 6.01 -1.34
CA HIS A 371 -18.04 5.46 -0.95
C HIS A 371 -17.81 5.55 0.55
N VAL A 372 -18.09 6.69 1.18
CA VAL A 372 -17.98 6.85 2.64
C VAL A 372 -18.85 5.82 3.36
N LYS A 373 -20.11 5.64 2.93
CA LYS A 373 -20.99 4.62 3.50
C LYS A 373 -20.41 3.20 3.34
N PHE A 374 -19.83 2.87 2.19
CA PHE A 374 -19.19 1.56 2.03
C PHE A 374 -18.01 1.39 2.99
N LEU A 375 -17.16 2.41 3.14
CA LEU A 375 -15.99 2.36 4.01
C LEU A 375 -16.36 2.10 5.46
N ASN A 376 -17.35 2.83 5.95
CA ASN A 376 -17.79 2.74 7.35
C ASN A 376 -18.43 1.39 7.68
N ASN A 377 -18.89 0.65 6.66
CA ASN A 377 -19.56 -0.65 6.84
C ASN A 377 -18.70 -1.84 6.39
N PHE A 378 -17.45 -1.61 5.97
CA PHE A 378 -16.60 -2.69 5.49
C PHE A 378 -16.02 -3.47 6.67
N ASP A 379 -16.42 -4.74 6.80
CA ASP A 379 -15.84 -5.66 7.77
C ASP A 379 -14.73 -6.51 7.12
N ILE A 380 -13.52 -6.42 7.68
CA ILE A 380 -12.38 -7.19 7.20
C ILE A 380 -12.54 -8.69 7.45
N GLU A 381 -13.34 -9.09 8.44
CA GLU A 381 -13.56 -10.51 8.76
C GLU A 381 -14.31 -11.24 7.63
N GLU A 382 -15.04 -10.52 6.77
CA GLU A 382 -15.62 -11.07 5.53
C GLU A 382 -14.55 -11.53 4.51
N LYS A 383 -13.31 -11.08 4.66
CA LYS A 383 -12.17 -11.46 3.80
C LYS A 383 -11.31 -12.56 4.37
N MET A 384 -11.62 -13.05 5.57
CA MET A 384 -10.87 -14.12 6.21
C MET A 384 -11.42 -15.49 5.78
N LEU A 385 -10.52 -16.42 5.45
CA LEU A 385 -10.86 -17.82 5.25
C LEU A 385 -11.28 -18.38 6.61
N ARG A 386 -12.59 -18.59 6.79
CA ARG A 386 -13.11 -19.32 7.93
C ARG A 386 -12.88 -20.82 7.68
N TYR A 387 -12.05 -21.46 8.50
CA TYR A 387 -11.89 -22.91 8.48
C TYR A 387 -13.12 -23.53 9.17
N PHE A 388 -14.21 -23.64 8.42
CA PHE A 388 -15.44 -24.33 8.85
C PHE A 388 -15.31 -25.84 8.69
#